data_AF-A0A944XR26-F1
#
_entry.id   AF-A0A944XR26-F1
#
_cell.length_a   1.000
_cell.length_b   1.000
_cell.length_c   1.000
_cell.angle_alpha   90.00
_cell.angle_beta   90.00
_cell.angle_gamma   90.00
#
_symmetry.space_group_name_H-M   'P 1'
#
loop_
_entity.id
_entity.type
_entity.pdbx_description
1 polymer ?
#
loop_
_entity_poly.entity_id
_entity_poly.type
_entity_poly.pdbx_seq_one_letter_code
_entity_poly.pdbx_strand_id
1 'polypeptide(L)'
;MTQDSVTFLSTKKFLLIGGIFYLLFLLLTPLGLFNDWIPPLTHSGYYSVKTVDGGDDTGYYSYLRSIFFDGDIDFINERYYAHINRFHSTGYVFSNWQIGQAVLYLPFFVAGHFLALLYSALGYPIKADGYSSPYFIATAVASATYLFAGLMIMCRVLNKIVNQRIAVIATVSLWMASPLLYYTFIRQRMAHTTEFFLAALFILAWLCYRESNNKSHHAVIGACLGLLCLVRLINANYGVLYIFDLVFLWIAGGGFFSPNKIKEIGL
;
A
#
# COMPACT_ATOMS: atom_id res chain seq x y z
N MET A 1 7.28 22.26 29.42
CA MET A 1 8.28 22.40 28.33
C MET A 1 8.26 21.10 27.56
N THR A 2 7.87 20.96 26.30
CA THR A 2 7.34 21.86 25.26
C THR A 2 6.10 21.16 24.71
N GLN A 3 5.00 21.89 24.61
CA GLN A 3 3.77 21.36 24.03
C GLN A 3 4.00 21.34 22.52
N ASP A 4 4.39 20.19 21.98
CA ASP A 4 4.57 19.98 20.55
C ASP A 4 3.25 20.25 19.86
N SER A 5 3.06 21.49 19.40
CA SER A 5 1.96 21.84 18.51
C SER A 5 2.23 21.12 17.19
N VAL A 6 1.68 19.91 17.06
CA VAL A 6 1.53 19.23 15.78
C VAL A 6 0.75 20.21 14.91
N THR A 7 1.44 20.95 14.05
CA THR A 7 0.82 21.81 13.04
C THR A 7 0.17 20.88 12.02
N PHE A 8 -1.03 20.43 12.34
CA PHE A 8 -1.88 19.75 11.39
C PHE A 8 -2.03 20.65 10.16
N LEU A 9 -1.76 20.10 8.99
CA LEU A 9 -2.05 20.80 7.75
C LEU A 9 -3.52 21.21 7.81
N SER A 10 -3.81 22.51 7.66
CA SER A 10 -5.20 22.96 7.59
C SER A 10 -5.95 22.12 6.54
N THR A 11 -7.19 21.73 6.84
CA THR A 11 -8.04 20.93 5.94
C THR A 11 -8.04 21.48 4.51
N LYS A 12 -8.04 22.82 4.35
CA LYS A 12 -7.96 23.48 3.04
C LYS A 12 -6.66 23.15 2.30
N LYS A 13 -5.51 23.18 2.98
CA LYS A 13 -4.22 22.83 2.39
C LYS A 13 -4.16 21.35 2.04
N PHE A 14 -4.70 20.49 2.89
CA PHE A 14 -4.73 19.04 2.62
C PHE A 14 -5.56 18.74 1.37
N LEU A 15 -6.76 19.31 1.27
CA LEU A 15 -7.62 19.17 0.09
C LEU A 15 -6.96 19.72 -1.18
N LEU A 16 -6.27 20.87 -1.10
CA LEU A 16 -5.55 21.45 -2.23
C LEU A 16 -4.42 20.52 -2.72
N ILE A 17 -3.58 20.03 -1.81
CA ILE A 17 -2.46 19.14 -2.16
C ILE A 17 -2.98 17.82 -2.71
N GLY A 18 -3.99 17.23 -2.07
CA GLY A 18 -4.65 16.02 -2.56
C GLY A 18 -5.25 16.25 -3.96
N GLY A 19 -5.95 17.35 -4.16
CA GLY A 19 -6.50 17.73 -5.47
C GLY A 19 -5.42 17.82 -6.54
N ILE A 20 -4.31 18.51 -6.28
CA ILE A 20 -3.17 18.60 -7.21
C ILE A 20 -2.59 17.21 -7.50
N PHE A 21 -2.41 16.37 -6.48
CA PHE A 21 -1.91 15.01 -6.64
C PHE A 21 -2.83 14.17 -7.54
N TYR A 22 -4.14 14.20 -7.31
CA TYR A 22 -5.09 13.46 -8.13
C TYR A 22 -5.24 14.03 -9.54
N LEU A 23 -5.08 15.34 -9.73
CA LEU A 23 -5.00 15.94 -11.07
C LEU A 23 -3.76 15.45 -11.82
N LEU A 24 -2.60 15.42 -11.17
CA LEU A 24 -1.38 14.84 -11.74
C LEU A 24 -1.56 13.36 -12.04
N PHE A 25 -2.21 12.61 -11.14
CA PHE A 25 -2.56 11.22 -11.39
C PHE A 25 -3.44 11.06 -12.62
N LEU A 26 -4.50 11.83 -12.77
CA LEU A 26 -5.35 11.76 -13.96
C LEU A 26 -4.61 12.16 -15.24
N LEU A 27 -3.71 13.15 -15.16
CA LEU A 27 -2.93 13.64 -16.30
C LEU A 27 -1.89 12.61 -16.78
N LEU A 28 -1.21 11.95 -15.83
CA LEU A 28 -0.11 11.03 -16.12
C LEU A 28 -0.55 9.58 -16.25
N THR A 29 -1.74 9.24 -15.73
CA THR A 29 -2.29 7.89 -15.83
C THR A 29 -2.76 7.65 -17.27
N PRO A 30 -2.29 6.57 -17.89
CA PRO A 30 -2.81 6.09 -19.16
C PRO A 30 -4.30 5.76 -19.08
N LEU A 31 -5.20 6.69 -19.43
CA LEU A 31 -6.64 6.40 -19.40
C LEU A 31 -7.10 5.45 -20.55
N GLY A 32 -6.16 4.96 -21.36
CA GLY A 32 -6.43 4.25 -22.62
C GLY A 32 -6.70 5.18 -23.80
N LEU A 33 -6.33 6.46 -23.67
CA LEU A 33 -6.46 7.51 -24.67
C LEU A 33 -5.11 8.22 -24.91
N PHE A 34 -3.96 7.54 -24.78
CA PHE A 34 -2.68 8.23 -24.88
C PHE A 34 -2.48 8.87 -26.25
N ASN A 35 -2.81 10.16 -26.31
CA ASN A 35 -1.93 11.29 -26.58
C ASN A 35 -0.85 10.96 -27.62
N ASP A 36 -1.10 11.36 -28.87
CA ASP A 36 -0.25 11.11 -30.06
C ASP A 36 1.22 11.53 -29.91
N TRP A 37 1.57 12.24 -28.83
CA TRP A 37 2.91 12.76 -28.55
C TRP A 37 3.85 11.73 -27.89
N ILE A 38 3.32 10.60 -27.39
CA ILE A 38 4.12 9.43 -27.00
C ILE A 38 4.00 8.42 -28.14
N PRO A 39 5.10 8.09 -28.86
CA PRO A 39 5.02 7.29 -30.08
C PRO A 39 4.20 6.00 -29.88
N PRO A 40 3.18 5.75 -30.72
CA PRO A 40 2.19 4.68 -30.52
C PRO A 40 2.75 3.25 -30.64
N LEU A 41 4.06 3.07 -30.84
CA LEU A 41 4.68 1.79 -31.18
C LEU A 41 5.60 1.21 -30.09
N THR A 42 5.92 1.94 -29.02
CA THR A 42 6.82 1.40 -27.98
C THR A 42 6.08 0.58 -26.92
N HIS A 43 4.77 0.79 -26.73
CA HIS A 43 4.09 0.39 -25.48
C HIS A 43 2.56 0.14 -25.62
N SER A 44 2.06 -0.20 -26.81
CA SER A 44 0.63 -0.16 -27.19
C SER A 44 -0.35 -1.13 -26.52
N GLY A 45 0.06 -1.96 -25.57
CA GLY A 45 -0.85 -2.93 -24.90
C GLY A 45 -0.82 -2.95 -23.37
N TYR A 46 0.30 -2.56 -22.76
CA TYR A 46 0.59 -2.88 -21.36
C TYR A 46 0.31 -1.75 -20.36
N TYR A 47 -0.01 -0.55 -20.86
CA TYR A 47 -0.10 0.65 -20.03
C TYR A 47 -1.42 1.33 -20.29
N SER A 48 -2.52 0.64 -20.00
CA SER A 48 -3.82 1.29 -19.84
C SER A 48 -4.30 0.99 -18.44
N VAL A 49 -4.92 1.99 -17.81
CA VAL A 49 -5.69 1.79 -16.57
C VAL A 49 -6.79 0.74 -16.76
N LYS A 50 -7.18 0.42 -18.01
CA LYS A 50 -8.20 -0.56 -18.37
C LYS A 50 -7.66 -1.94 -18.74
N THR A 51 -6.34 -2.14 -18.78
CA THR A 51 -5.72 -3.44 -19.07
C THR A 51 -4.97 -3.95 -17.85
N VAL A 52 -4.87 -5.26 -17.68
CA VAL A 52 -4.13 -5.89 -16.59
C VAL A 52 -3.05 -6.79 -17.19
N ASP A 53 -1.85 -6.73 -16.65
CA ASP A 53 -0.76 -7.63 -17.04
C ASP A 53 -0.89 -8.97 -16.34
N GLY A 54 -0.53 -10.05 -17.04
CA GLY A 54 -0.78 -11.41 -16.54
C GLY A 54 0.09 -11.84 -15.35
N GLY A 55 1.20 -11.15 -15.11
CA GLY A 55 2.05 -11.37 -13.95
C GLY A 55 1.45 -10.80 -12.66
N ASP A 56 2.26 -10.03 -11.94
CA ASP A 56 1.92 -9.51 -10.61
C ASP A 56 0.57 -8.79 -10.54
N ASP A 57 0.21 -7.97 -11.53
CA ASP A 57 -1.06 -7.23 -11.52
C ASP A 57 -2.25 -8.19 -11.39
N THR A 58 -2.31 -9.23 -12.22
CA THR A 58 -3.36 -10.25 -12.15
C THR A 58 -3.20 -11.14 -10.92
N GLY A 59 -1.95 -11.45 -10.55
CA GLY A 59 -1.59 -12.21 -9.36
C GLY A 59 -2.25 -11.69 -8.10
N TYR A 60 -2.00 -10.42 -7.74
CA TYR A 60 -2.61 -9.80 -6.56
C TYR A 60 -4.10 -9.53 -6.74
N TYR A 61 -4.55 -9.21 -7.96
CA TYR A 61 -5.95 -8.89 -8.24
C TYR A 61 -6.88 -10.11 -8.15
N SER A 62 -6.39 -11.30 -8.47
CA SER A 62 -7.16 -12.55 -8.44
C SER A 62 -7.85 -12.79 -7.11
N TYR A 63 -7.17 -12.51 -5.99
CA TYR A 63 -7.77 -12.59 -4.65
C TYR A 63 -9.02 -11.72 -4.48
N LEU A 64 -9.09 -10.53 -5.11
CA LEU A 64 -10.30 -9.71 -5.06
C LEU A 64 -11.44 -10.39 -5.81
N ARG A 65 -11.17 -10.83 -7.04
CA ARG A 65 -12.20 -11.37 -7.93
C ARG A 65 -12.69 -12.72 -7.45
N SER A 66 -11.81 -13.69 -7.21
CA SER A 66 -12.19 -15.07 -6.86
C SER A 66 -12.92 -15.10 -5.51
N ILE A 67 -12.46 -14.39 -4.48
CA ILE A 67 -13.18 -14.33 -3.20
C ILE A 67 -14.55 -13.63 -3.35
N PHE A 68 -14.61 -12.52 -4.10
CA PHE A 68 -15.84 -11.73 -4.19
C PHE A 68 -16.92 -12.38 -5.06
N PHE A 69 -16.54 -13.00 -6.18
CA PHE A 69 -17.47 -13.57 -7.15
C PHE A 69 -17.67 -15.08 -6.98
N ASP A 70 -16.58 -15.80 -6.73
CA ASP A 70 -16.57 -17.26 -6.74
C ASP A 70 -16.62 -17.84 -5.30
N GLY A 71 -16.23 -17.05 -4.30
CA GLY A 71 -16.29 -17.42 -2.88
C GLY A 71 -15.19 -18.37 -2.44
N ASP A 72 -14.11 -18.46 -3.23
CA ASP A 72 -12.99 -19.37 -3.01
C ASP A 72 -11.64 -18.65 -3.13
N ILE A 73 -10.56 -19.44 -3.10
CA ILE A 73 -9.20 -19.01 -3.42
C ILE A 73 -8.65 -20.01 -4.46
N ASP A 74 -9.45 -20.28 -5.50
CA ASP A 74 -9.04 -21.10 -6.64
C ASP A 74 -8.91 -20.22 -7.89
N PHE A 75 -7.69 -20.10 -8.40
CA PHE A 75 -7.37 -19.18 -9.48
C PHE A 75 -7.52 -19.79 -10.89
N ILE A 76 -8.13 -20.98 -11.01
CA ILE A 76 -8.26 -21.69 -12.29
C ILE A 76 -9.14 -20.99 -13.33
N ASN A 77 -10.04 -20.11 -12.89
CA ASN A 77 -10.93 -19.33 -13.75
C ASN A 77 -10.48 -17.87 -13.89
N GLU A 78 -9.30 -17.50 -13.36
CA GLU A 78 -8.81 -16.13 -13.36
C GLU A 78 -8.28 -15.72 -14.74
N ARG A 79 -8.80 -14.61 -15.25
CA ARG A 79 -8.44 -14.09 -16.58
C ARG A 79 -7.02 -13.53 -16.56
N TYR A 80 -6.23 -13.89 -17.57
CA TYR A 80 -4.85 -13.43 -17.77
C TYR A 80 -3.82 -13.94 -16.75
N TYR A 81 -4.19 -14.86 -15.86
CA TYR A 81 -3.29 -15.32 -14.81
C TYR A 81 -2.06 -16.07 -15.36
N ALA A 82 -0.85 -15.55 -15.15
CA ALA A 82 0.38 -16.09 -15.75
C ALA A 82 0.73 -17.52 -15.31
N HIS A 83 0.19 -17.98 -14.18
CA HIS A 83 0.46 -19.31 -13.64
C HIS A 83 -0.69 -20.30 -13.84
N ILE A 84 -1.64 -20.01 -14.73
CA ILE A 84 -2.86 -20.82 -14.92
C ILE A 84 -2.60 -22.30 -15.20
N ASN A 85 -1.45 -22.63 -15.83
CA ASN A 85 -1.06 -24.01 -16.15
C ASN A 85 -0.11 -24.64 -15.12
N ARG A 86 0.15 -23.97 -13.99
CA ARG A 86 1.04 -24.45 -12.92
C ARG A 86 0.17 -24.89 -11.76
N PHE A 87 0.22 -26.17 -11.42
CA PHE A 87 -0.60 -26.75 -10.34
C PHE A 87 0.28 -27.28 -9.20
N HIS A 88 -0.22 -27.15 -7.97
CA HIS A 88 0.34 -27.86 -6.83
C HIS A 88 -0.09 -29.32 -6.82
N SER A 89 0.54 -30.14 -5.97
CA SER A 89 0.13 -31.52 -5.70
C SER A 89 -1.31 -31.66 -5.20
N THR A 90 -1.89 -30.58 -4.67
CA THR A 90 -3.28 -30.49 -4.20
C THR A 90 -4.29 -30.26 -5.33
N GLY A 91 -3.84 -30.00 -6.56
CA GLY A 91 -4.71 -29.72 -7.72
C GLY A 91 -5.06 -28.24 -7.91
N TYR A 92 -4.69 -27.35 -6.99
CA TYR A 92 -4.93 -25.91 -7.11
C TYR A 92 -3.84 -25.20 -7.93
N VAL A 93 -4.22 -24.13 -8.62
CA VAL A 93 -3.30 -23.27 -9.36
C VAL A 93 -2.26 -22.65 -8.41
N PHE A 94 -1.01 -22.65 -8.84
CA PHE A 94 0.11 -22.07 -8.11
C PHE A 94 0.00 -20.55 -8.06
N SER A 95 0.08 -20.00 -6.84
CA SER A 95 0.17 -18.56 -6.58
C SER A 95 1.35 -18.26 -5.66
N ASN A 96 2.23 -17.36 -6.09
CA ASN A 96 3.31 -16.80 -5.26
C ASN A 96 2.99 -15.41 -4.70
N TRP A 97 1.81 -14.88 -5.01
CA TRP A 97 1.35 -13.56 -4.56
C TRP A 97 0.54 -13.68 -3.28
N GLN A 98 0.62 -12.67 -2.41
CA GLN A 98 -0.07 -12.65 -1.13
C GLN A 98 -1.35 -11.80 -1.17
N ILE A 99 -2.30 -12.10 -0.28
CA ILE A 99 -3.65 -11.51 -0.28
C ILE A 99 -3.73 -10.05 0.19
N GLY A 100 -2.71 -9.52 0.88
CA GLY A 100 -2.82 -8.26 1.62
C GLY A 100 -3.15 -7.05 0.76
N GLN A 101 -2.69 -7.00 -0.50
CA GLN A 101 -3.07 -5.92 -1.40
C GLN A 101 -4.57 -5.96 -1.72
N ALA A 102 -5.14 -7.15 -1.94
CA ALA A 102 -6.56 -7.32 -2.17
C ALA A 102 -7.38 -6.82 -0.98
N VAL A 103 -6.95 -7.09 0.25
CA VAL A 103 -7.61 -6.57 1.47
C VAL A 103 -7.69 -5.04 1.45
N LEU A 104 -6.59 -4.37 1.09
CA LEU A 104 -6.57 -2.91 0.97
C LEU A 104 -7.39 -2.39 -0.22
N TYR A 105 -7.40 -3.10 -1.34
CA TYR A 105 -8.10 -2.66 -2.53
C TYR A 105 -9.61 -2.95 -2.49
N LEU A 106 -10.07 -3.83 -1.59
CA LEU A 106 -11.47 -4.26 -1.47
C LEU A 106 -12.48 -3.10 -1.43
N PRO A 107 -12.36 -2.06 -0.58
CA PRO A 107 -13.34 -0.97 -0.56
C PRO A 107 -13.45 -0.23 -1.92
N PHE A 108 -12.34 -0.07 -2.64
CA PHE A 108 -12.33 0.53 -3.96
C PHE A 108 -12.91 -0.42 -5.01
N PHE A 109 -12.58 -1.70 -4.93
CA PHE A 109 -13.13 -2.73 -5.81
C PHE A 109 -14.66 -2.79 -5.69
N VAL A 110 -15.20 -2.74 -4.46
CA VAL A 110 -16.64 -2.69 -4.20
C VAL A 110 -17.28 -1.42 -4.78
N ALA A 111 -16.62 -0.26 -4.64
CA ALA A 111 -17.08 0.95 -5.31
C ALA A 111 -17.10 0.80 -6.84
N GLY A 112 -16.07 0.16 -7.41
CA GLY A 112 -16.01 -0.21 -8.82
C GLY A 112 -17.15 -1.16 -9.24
N HIS A 113 -17.50 -2.12 -8.38
CA HIS A 113 -18.62 -3.04 -8.59
C HIS A 113 -19.95 -2.29 -8.69
N PHE A 114 -20.23 -1.39 -7.73
CA PHE A 114 -21.44 -0.57 -7.77
C PHE A 114 -21.51 0.33 -9.01
N LEU A 115 -20.37 0.90 -9.43
CA LEU A 115 -20.30 1.66 -10.67
C LEU A 115 -20.57 0.78 -11.89
N ALA A 116 -20.05 -0.45 -11.94
CA ALA A 116 -20.33 -1.38 -13.03
C ALA A 116 -21.83 -1.72 -13.12
N LEU A 117 -22.47 -1.99 -11.99
CA LEU A 117 -23.91 -2.21 -11.92
C LEU A 117 -24.70 -0.99 -12.38
N LEU A 118 -24.32 0.22 -11.94
CA LEU A 118 -24.97 1.46 -12.35
C LEU A 118 -24.87 1.68 -13.86
N TYR A 119 -23.67 1.55 -14.44
CA TYR A 119 -23.50 1.71 -15.90
C TYR A 119 -24.28 0.66 -16.68
N SER A 120 -24.29 -0.59 -16.21
CA SER A 120 -25.11 -1.64 -16.83
C SER A 120 -26.60 -1.31 -16.76
N ALA A 121 -27.10 -0.78 -15.63
CA ALA A 121 -28.49 -0.38 -15.46
C ALA A 121 -28.87 0.80 -16.36
N LEU A 122 -27.93 1.68 -16.68
CA LEU A 122 -28.08 2.77 -17.64
C LEU A 122 -27.98 2.33 -19.12
N GLY A 123 -27.81 1.02 -19.38
CA GLY A 123 -27.76 0.46 -20.73
C GLY A 123 -26.39 0.51 -21.42
N TYR A 124 -25.32 0.88 -20.70
CA TYR A 124 -23.96 0.80 -21.24
C TYR A 124 -23.47 -0.66 -21.27
N PRO A 125 -22.60 -1.04 -22.24
CA PRO A 125 -22.10 -2.42 -22.40
C PRO A 125 -21.00 -2.75 -21.37
N ILE A 126 -21.30 -2.62 -20.08
CA ILE A 126 -20.39 -2.87 -18.96
C ILE A 126 -20.81 -4.14 -18.24
N LYS A 127 -19.90 -5.11 -18.16
CA LYS A 127 -20.12 -6.35 -17.39
C LYS A 127 -19.78 -6.13 -15.91
N ALA A 128 -20.60 -6.65 -15.02
CA ALA A 128 -20.31 -6.65 -13.59
C ALA A 128 -19.62 -7.96 -13.17
N ASP A 129 -18.48 -8.27 -13.77
CA ASP A 129 -17.77 -9.55 -13.66
C ASP A 129 -16.39 -9.47 -12.98
N GLY A 130 -16.05 -8.29 -12.44
CA GLY A 130 -14.74 -8.04 -11.85
C GLY A 130 -13.62 -7.73 -12.85
N TYR A 131 -13.88 -7.64 -14.17
CA TYR A 131 -12.84 -7.32 -15.15
C TYR A 131 -13.17 -6.15 -16.07
N SER A 132 -14.32 -5.51 -15.90
CA SER A 132 -14.68 -4.32 -16.67
C SER A 132 -13.98 -3.06 -16.16
N SER A 133 -14.00 -2.00 -16.98
CA SER A 133 -13.25 -0.76 -16.71
C SER A 133 -13.50 -0.13 -15.34
N PRO A 134 -14.74 -0.10 -14.77
CA PRO A 134 -14.97 0.46 -13.44
C PRO A 134 -14.11 -0.17 -12.34
N TYR A 135 -13.89 -1.49 -12.36
CA TYR A 135 -13.07 -2.17 -11.35
C TYR A 135 -11.59 -1.79 -11.47
N PHE A 136 -11.06 -1.76 -12.70
CA PHE A 136 -9.66 -1.41 -12.91
C PHE A 136 -9.36 0.05 -12.63
N ILE A 137 -10.28 0.97 -12.99
CA ILE A 137 -10.17 2.38 -12.63
C ILE A 137 -10.21 2.55 -11.11
N ALA A 138 -11.15 1.89 -10.43
CA ALA A 138 -11.28 2.02 -8.98
C ALA A 138 -10.03 1.48 -8.25
N THR A 139 -9.48 0.35 -8.68
CA THR A 139 -8.24 -0.20 -8.09
C THR A 139 -6.99 0.62 -8.46
N ALA A 140 -6.97 1.32 -9.60
CA ALA A 140 -5.92 2.31 -9.89
C ALA A 140 -6.02 3.54 -8.96
N VAL A 141 -7.24 4.01 -8.68
CA VAL A 141 -7.47 5.07 -7.68
C VAL A 141 -7.04 4.61 -6.29
N ALA A 142 -7.26 3.33 -5.93
CA ALA A 142 -6.76 2.75 -4.68
C ALA A 142 -5.23 2.91 -4.58
N SER A 143 -4.50 2.53 -5.63
CA SER A 143 -3.04 2.67 -5.71
C SER A 143 -2.58 4.10 -5.46
N ALA A 144 -3.19 5.07 -6.14
CA ALA A 144 -2.91 6.49 -5.96
C ALA A 144 -3.23 6.95 -4.52
N THR A 145 -4.33 6.47 -3.95
CA THR A 145 -4.75 6.80 -2.59
C THR A 145 -3.73 6.33 -1.57
N TYR A 146 -3.29 5.08 -1.67
CA TYR A 146 -2.31 4.51 -0.74
C TYR A 146 -0.95 5.15 -0.89
N LEU A 147 -0.49 5.42 -2.12
CA LEU A 147 0.74 6.21 -2.31
C LEU A 147 0.65 7.56 -1.62
N PHE A 148 -0.42 8.32 -1.88
CA PHE A 148 -0.60 9.65 -1.30
C PHE A 148 -0.60 9.60 0.23
N ALA A 149 -1.35 8.66 0.82
CA ALA A 149 -1.36 8.45 2.26
C ALA A 149 0.04 8.11 2.80
N GLY A 150 0.78 7.25 2.11
CA GLY A 150 2.16 6.90 2.45
C GLY A 150 3.09 8.12 2.42
N LEU A 151 2.98 8.99 1.42
CA LEU A 151 3.77 10.22 1.31
C LEU A 151 3.45 11.18 2.46
N MET A 152 2.18 11.34 2.81
CA MET A 152 1.76 12.18 3.94
C MET A 152 2.32 11.65 5.27
N ILE A 153 2.32 10.33 5.46
CA ILE A 153 2.91 9.68 6.64
C ILE A 153 4.43 9.87 6.65
N MET A 154 5.12 9.66 5.53
CA MET A 154 6.57 9.83 5.44
C MET A 154 7.00 11.27 5.70
N CYS A 155 6.26 12.25 5.18
CA CYS A 155 6.50 13.65 5.50
C CYS A 155 6.37 13.91 7.01
N ARG A 156 5.35 13.32 7.67
CA ARG A 156 5.19 13.39 9.13
C ARG A 156 6.34 12.71 9.88
N VAL A 157 6.83 11.57 9.41
CA VAL A 157 7.99 10.88 9.99
C VAL A 157 9.24 11.74 9.89
N LEU A 158 9.55 12.28 8.71
CA LEU A 158 10.73 13.12 8.49
C LEU A 158 10.67 14.43 9.28
N ASN A 159 9.46 15.00 9.47
CA ASN A 159 9.24 16.18 10.30
C ASN A 159 9.62 16.01 11.78
N LYS A 160 9.78 14.77 12.26
CA LYS A 160 10.29 14.51 13.61
C LYS A 160 11.81 14.66 13.72
N ILE A 161 12.51 14.72 12.59
CA ILE A 161 13.98 14.69 12.51
C ILE A 161 14.51 16.00 11.92
N VAL A 162 13.82 16.55 10.91
CA VAL A 162 14.21 17.77 10.20
C VAL A 162 13.05 18.77 10.15
N ASN A 163 13.34 20.02 9.79
CA ASN A 163 12.29 21.04 9.65
C ASN A 163 11.33 20.73 8.49
N GLN A 164 10.16 21.39 8.52
CA GLN A 164 9.05 21.15 7.58
C GLN A 164 9.43 21.28 6.11
N ARG A 165 10.24 22.27 5.76
CA ARG A 165 10.63 22.48 4.37
C ARG A 165 11.48 21.33 3.85
N ILE A 166 12.45 20.88 4.65
CA ILE A 166 13.33 19.77 4.29
C ILE A 166 12.55 18.45 4.24
N ALA A 167 11.65 18.19 5.18
CA ALA A 167 10.83 16.98 5.18
C ALA A 167 9.96 16.86 3.92
N VAL A 168 9.33 17.96 3.49
CA VAL A 168 8.53 17.98 2.25
C VAL A 168 9.42 17.72 1.03
N ILE A 169 10.55 18.42 0.91
CA ILE A 169 11.49 18.21 -0.21
C ILE A 169 11.96 16.76 -0.24
N ALA A 170 12.43 16.22 0.89
CA ALA A 170 12.90 14.85 0.99
C ALA A 170 11.82 13.81 0.66
N THR A 171 10.58 14.03 1.09
CA THR A 171 9.45 13.14 0.76
C THR A 171 9.15 13.14 -0.74
N VAL A 172 9.11 14.33 -1.36
CA VAL A 172 8.87 14.46 -2.80
C VAL A 172 10.04 13.87 -3.59
N SER A 173 11.28 14.12 -3.17
CA SER A 173 12.47 13.53 -3.78
C SER A 173 12.46 12.01 -3.69
N LEU A 174 12.07 11.42 -2.54
CA LEU A 174 11.92 9.97 -2.38
C LEU A 174 10.92 9.41 -3.39
N TRP A 175 9.77 10.06 -3.54
CA TRP A 175 8.78 9.65 -4.52
C TRP A 175 9.34 9.70 -5.95
N MET A 176 9.96 10.81 -6.33
CA MET A 176 10.44 11.03 -7.70
C MET A 176 11.70 10.21 -8.05
N ALA A 177 12.53 9.88 -7.07
CA ALA A 177 13.76 9.13 -7.25
C ALA A 177 13.58 7.62 -7.06
N SER A 178 12.33 7.12 -7.03
CA SER A 178 12.01 5.71 -6.82
C SER A 178 11.12 5.15 -7.93
N PRO A 179 10.99 3.81 -8.04
CA PRO A 179 10.05 3.17 -8.95
C PRO A 179 8.57 3.47 -8.64
N LEU A 180 8.26 4.18 -7.55
CA LEU A 180 6.88 4.48 -7.17
C LEU A 180 6.13 5.28 -8.25
N LEU A 181 6.80 6.13 -9.04
CA LEU A 181 6.16 6.80 -10.19
C LEU A 181 5.63 5.78 -11.20
N TYR A 182 6.45 4.78 -11.54
CA TYR A 182 6.06 3.71 -12.45
C TYR A 182 4.90 2.88 -11.89
N TYR A 183 4.95 2.48 -10.62
CA TYR A 183 3.88 1.70 -10.00
C TYR A 183 2.62 2.50 -9.66
N THR A 184 2.68 3.82 -9.69
CA THR A 184 1.51 4.68 -9.48
C THR A 184 0.80 4.99 -10.78
N PHE A 185 1.55 5.34 -11.83
CA PHE A 185 0.95 5.82 -13.07
C PHE A 185 0.86 4.75 -14.14
N ILE A 186 1.78 3.80 -14.17
CA ILE A 186 1.95 2.87 -15.29
C ILE A 186 1.43 1.48 -14.94
N ARG A 187 1.87 0.91 -13.81
CA ARG A 187 1.49 -0.45 -13.33
C ARG A 187 0.78 -0.39 -11.97
N GLN A 188 -0.45 0.12 -11.96
CA GLN A 188 -1.14 0.55 -10.73
C GLN A 188 -1.58 -0.60 -9.81
N ARG A 189 -1.74 -1.80 -10.34
CA ARG A 189 -2.23 -2.98 -9.59
C ARG A 189 -1.11 -3.88 -9.06
N MET A 190 0.13 -3.42 -9.13
CA MET A 190 1.23 -3.97 -8.35
C MET A 190 1.08 -3.62 -6.86
N ALA A 191 1.68 -4.44 -5.99
CA ALA A 191 1.61 -4.25 -4.52
C ALA A 191 2.39 -3.04 -3.98
N HIS A 192 3.24 -2.40 -4.78
CA HIS A 192 4.28 -1.48 -4.29
C HIS A 192 3.76 -0.19 -3.64
N THR A 193 2.63 0.36 -4.09
CA THR A 193 2.05 1.57 -3.46
C THR A 193 1.45 1.25 -2.09
N THR A 194 0.81 0.08 -1.96
CA THR A 194 0.30 -0.42 -0.67
C THR A 194 1.42 -0.82 0.29
N GLU A 195 2.49 -1.44 -0.24
CA GLU A 195 3.70 -1.78 0.51
C GLU A 195 4.35 -0.51 1.08
N PHE A 196 4.54 0.53 0.27
CA PHE A 196 5.09 1.80 0.72
C PHE A 196 4.24 2.46 1.81
N PHE A 197 2.91 2.49 1.62
CA PHE A 197 1.98 3.00 2.62
C PHE A 197 2.10 2.29 3.96
N LEU A 198 2.06 0.95 3.95
CA LEU A 198 2.13 0.15 5.17
C LEU A 198 3.51 0.20 5.82
N ALA A 199 4.59 0.28 5.04
CA ALA A 199 5.94 0.47 5.57
C ALA A 199 6.07 1.84 6.26
N ALA A 200 5.55 2.90 5.64
CA ALA A 200 5.51 4.23 6.25
C ALA A 200 4.68 4.24 7.55
N LEU A 201 3.51 3.57 7.54
CA LEU A 201 2.66 3.42 8.71
C LEU A 201 3.35 2.63 9.83
N PHE A 202 4.02 1.54 9.49
CA PHE A 202 4.80 0.73 10.42
C PHE A 202 5.92 1.55 11.06
N ILE A 203 6.70 2.29 10.27
CA ILE A 203 7.76 3.18 10.78
C ILE A 203 7.17 4.25 11.70
N LEU A 204 6.04 4.86 11.32
CA LEU A 204 5.39 5.86 12.17
C LEU A 204 4.91 5.25 13.50
N ALA A 205 4.28 4.08 13.46
CA ALA A 205 3.81 3.38 14.66
C ALA A 205 4.99 2.98 15.56
N TRP A 206 6.06 2.43 14.97
CA TRP A 206 7.31 2.14 15.66
C TRP A 206 7.84 3.39 16.34
N LEU A 207 8.07 4.49 15.64
CA LEU A 207 8.62 5.72 16.24
C LEU A 207 7.71 6.32 17.33
N CYS A 208 6.39 6.24 17.20
CA CYS A 208 5.47 6.78 18.20
C CYS A 208 5.43 5.94 19.49
N TYR A 209 5.64 4.63 19.37
CA TYR A 209 5.46 3.69 20.48
C TYR A 209 6.74 2.96 20.89
N ARG A 210 7.89 3.38 20.34
CA ARG A 210 9.21 2.75 20.53
C ARG A 210 9.56 2.50 21.99
N GLU A 211 9.30 3.48 22.85
CA GLU A 211 9.62 3.43 24.29
C GLU A 211 8.38 3.16 25.17
N SER A 212 7.26 2.77 24.55
CA SER A 212 6.03 2.54 25.30
C SER A 212 6.06 1.18 25.98
N ASN A 213 5.71 1.13 27.28
CA ASN A 213 5.52 -0.13 28.00
C ASN A 213 4.11 -0.73 27.82
N ASN A 214 3.25 -0.13 26.99
CA ASN A 214 1.88 -0.60 26.79
C ASN A 214 1.82 -1.71 25.72
N LYS A 215 1.38 -2.91 26.12
CA LYS A 215 1.23 -4.08 25.23
C LYS A 215 0.34 -3.79 24.01
N SER A 216 -0.69 -2.97 24.16
CA SER A 216 -1.58 -2.63 23.04
C SER A 216 -0.85 -1.87 21.93
N HIS A 217 0.14 -1.04 22.26
CA HIS A 217 0.92 -0.33 21.25
C HIS A 217 1.82 -1.28 20.45
N HIS A 218 2.44 -2.27 21.12
CA HIS A 218 3.20 -3.31 20.44
C HIS A 218 2.30 -4.21 19.59
N ALA A 219 1.06 -4.47 20.03
CA ALA A 219 0.07 -5.18 19.22
C ALA A 219 -0.28 -4.39 17.94
N VAL A 220 -0.39 -3.06 18.02
CA VAL A 220 -0.59 -2.20 16.83
C VAL A 220 0.61 -2.28 15.89
N ILE A 221 1.85 -2.19 16.39
CA ILE A 221 3.06 -2.36 15.58
C ILE A 221 3.07 -3.75 14.89
N GLY A 222 2.77 -4.81 15.66
CA GLY A 222 2.69 -6.17 15.15
C GLY A 222 1.60 -6.37 14.10
N ALA A 223 0.44 -5.72 14.27
CA ALA A 223 -0.64 -5.73 13.29
C ALA A 223 -0.24 -5.01 11.99
N CYS A 224 0.44 -3.85 12.10
CA CYS A 224 0.99 -3.14 10.95
C CYS A 224 2.01 -4.01 10.19
N LEU A 225 2.92 -4.66 10.92
CA LEU A 225 3.90 -5.58 10.33
C LEU A 225 3.24 -6.80 9.68
N GLY A 226 2.26 -7.40 10.36
CA GLY A 226 1.52 -8.55 9.86
C GLY A 226 0.81 -8.21 8.54
N LEU A 227 0.11 -7.07 8.49
CA LEU A 227 -0.54 -6.62 7.25
C LEU A 227 0.49 -6.31 6.15
N LEU A 228 1.64 -5.74 6.51
CA LEU A 228 2.73 -5.49 5.57
C LEU A 228 3.34 -6.79 4.99
N CYS A 229 3.46 -7.84 5.80
CA CYS A 229 3.86 -9.18 5.37
C CYS A 229 2.78 -9.88 4.52
N LEU A 230 1.50 -9.63 4.81
CA LEU A 230 0.39 -10.09 3.97
C LEU A 230 0.39 -9.42 2.60
N VAL A 231 0.92 -8.21 2.46
CA VAL A 231 1.12 -7.60 1.14
C VAL A 231 2.25 -8.31 0.40
N ARG A 232 3.42 -8.45 1.03
CA ARG A 232 4.55 -9.24 0.49
C ARG A 232 5.37 -9.84 1.62
N LEU A 233 5.67 -11.13 1.55
CA LEU A 233 6.40 -11.84 2.61
C LEU A 233 7.82 -11.28 2.86
N ILE A 234 8.47 -10.76 1.81
CA ILE A 234 9.81 -10.14 1.91
C ILE A 234 9.84 -8.95 2.90
N ASN A 235 8.69 -8.36 3.21
CA ASN A 235 8.61 -7.26 4.15
C ASN A 235 8.80 -7.66 5.62
N ALA A 236 8.90 -8.97 5.91
CA ALA A 236 9.31 -9.46 7.23
C ALA A 236 10.66 -8.85 7.68
N ASN A 237 11.51 -8.40 6.75
CA ASN A 237 12.75 -7.68 7.01
C ASN A 237 12.55 -6.40 7.87
N TYR A 238 11.42 -5.72 7.76
CA TYR A 238 11.10 -4.57 8.63
C TYR A 238 10.95 -5.00 10.10
N GLY A 239 10.42 -6.20 10.34
CA GLY A 239 10.32 -6.79 11.67
C GLY A 239 11.69 -7.09 12.28
N VAL A 240 12.65 -7.53 11.46
CA VAL A 240 14.04 -7.76 11.90
C VAL A 240 14.66 -6.46 12.41
N LEU A 241 14.50 -5.36 11.68
CA LEU A 241 14.98 -4.04 12.11
C LEU A 241 14.35 -3.60 13.44
N TYR A 242 13.05 -3.83 13.60
CA TYR A 242 12.33 -3.50 14.83
C TYR A 242 12.80 -4.34 16.03
N ILE A 243 12.96 -5.66 15.84
CA ILE A 243 13.46 -6.55 16.89
C ILE A 243 14.89 -6.15 17.28
N PHE A 244 15.75 -5.84 16.30
CA PHE A 244 17.10 -5.37 16.58
C PHE A 244 17.11 -4.10 17.41
N ASP A 245 16.25 -3.13 17.10
CA ASP A 245 16.10 -1.90 17.88
C ASP A 245 15.58 -2.14 19.31
N LEU A 246 14.64 -3.06 19.50
CA LEU A 246 14.17 -3.46 20.82
C LEU A 246 15.28 -4.13 21.64
N VAL A 247 16.08 -5.01 21.02
CA VAL A 247 17.22 -5.64 21.68
C VAL A 247 18.28 -4.60 22.03
N PHE A 248 18.56 -3.66 21.13
CA PHE A 248 19.48 -2.56 21.38
C PHE A 248 19.02 -1.70 22.58
N LEU A 249 17.74 -1.33 22.63
CA LEU A 249 17.14 -0.61 23.75
C LEU A 249 17.24 -1.40 25.06
N TRP A 250 17.03 -2.72 25.01
CA TRP A 250 17.14 -3.58 26.18
C TRP A 250 18.57 -3.67 26.70
N ILE A 251 19.57 -3.75 25.81
CA ILE A 251 21.00 -3.75 26.17
C ILE A 251 21.40 -2.39 26.73
N ALA A 252 21.09 -1.30 26.01
CA ALA A 252 21.44 0.06 26.40
C ALA A 252 20.72 0.49 27.69
N GLY A 253 19.52 -0.02 27.92
CA GLY A 253 18.71 0.21 29.12
C GLY A 253 19.06 -0.70 30.30
N GLY A 254 19.98 -1.66 30.16
CA GLY A 254 20.36 -2.59 31.23
C GLY A 254 19.22 -3.56 31.59
N GLY A 255 19.14 -4.66 30.84
CA GLY A 255 18.06 -5.65 30.86
C GLY A 255 17.44 -6.02 32.22
N PHE A 256 16.11 -6.26 32.17
CA PHE A 256 15.28 -6.91 33.18
C PHE A 256 15.47 -6.32 34.60
N PHE A 257 14.69 -5.30 34.95
CA PHE A 257 14.73 -4.60 36.25
C PHE A 257 15.99 -3.75 36.51
N SER A 258 15.90 -2.45 36.18
CA SER A 258 16.54 -1.42 37.00
C SER A 258 15.48 -0.47 37.59
N PRO A 259 14.84 -0.81 38.72
CA PRO A 259 14.15 0.17 39.55
C PRO A 259 15.13 0.86 40.51
N ASN A 260 16.16 0.15 40.97
CA ASN A 260 17.16 0.63 41.92
C ASN A 260 18.31 -0.37 41.94
N LYS A 261 19.48 0.02 41.41
CA LYS A 261 20.71 -0.47 42.01
C LYS A 261 20.73 0.09 43.45
N ILE A 262 20.70 -0.82 44.42
CA ILE A 262 21.26 -0.63 45.77
C ILE A 262 20.44 0.30 46.70
N LYS A 263 19.19 -0.06 47.00
CA LYS A 263 18.57 0.36 48.28
C LYS A 263 17.86 -0.75 49.06
N GLU A 264 17.67 -1.95 48.50
CA GLU A 264 16.94 -3.04 49.16
C GLU A 264 17.56 -4.42 48.91
N ILE A 265 18.85 -4.58 49.25
CA ILE A 265 19.25 -5.84 49.89
C ILE A 265 19.83 -5.41 51.22
N GLY A 266 18.91 -5.08 52.13
CA GLY A 266 19.16 -5.04 53.55
C GLY A 266 19.24 -6.48 54.04
N LEU A 267 20.45 -7.01 54.00
CA LEU A 267 20.97 -8.04 54.87
C LEU A 267 22.45 -7.74 55.07
#